data_AF-A0A2A5DC71-F1
#
_entry.id   AF-A0A2A5DC71-F1
#
_cell.length_a   1.000
_cell.length_b   1.000
_cell.length_c   1.000
_cell.angle_alpha   90.00
_cell.angle_beta   90.00
_cell.angle_gamma   90.00
#
_symmetry.space_group_name_H-M   'P 1'
#
loop_
_entity.id
_entity.type
_entity.pdbx_description
1 polymer ?
#
loop_
_entity_poly.entity_id
_entity_poly.type
_entity_poly.pdbx_seq_one_letter_code
_entity_poly.pdbx_strand_id
1 'polypeptide(L)' 'MELNIATPGGSGGTLTVSDAAFGGEFNQDLVHQAVTAVLAGARQGTRAQKN' A
#
# COMPACT_ATOMS: atom_id res chain seq x y z
N MET A 1 12.27 -12.76 0.23
CA MET A 1 12.51 -11.87 -0.95
C MET A 1 13.72 -10.98 -0.66
N GLU A 2 14.61 -10.72 -1.62
CA GLU A 2 15.76 -9.81 -1.45
C GLU A 2 15.50 -8.43 -2.06
N LEU A 3 15.83 -7.37 -1.32
CA LEU A 3 15.71 -5.99 -1.75
C LEU A 3 17.09 -5.31 -1.74
N ASN A 4 17.39 -4.53 -2.78
CA ASN A 4 18.62 -3.74 -2.83
C ASN A 4 18.48 -2.46 -2.00
N ILE A 5 19.48 -2.17 -1.18
CA ILE A 5 19.55 -0.94 -0.40
C ILE A 5 20.22 0.15 -1.25
N ALA A 6 19.53 1.27 -1.47
CA ALA A 6 20.13 2.44 -2.10
C ALA A 6 20.71 3.39 -1.04
N THR A 7 21.99 3.76 -1.18
CA THR A 7 22.62 4.82 -0.39
C THR A 7 23.03 5.98 -1.30
N PRO A 8 23.20 7.21 -0.77
CA PRO A 8 23.60 8.37 -1.57
C PRO A 8 24.90 8.19 -2.37
N GLY A 9 25.79 7.26 -1.96
CA GLY A 9 27.03 6.92 -2.65
C GLY A 9 26.98 5.66 -3.51
N GLY A 10 25.82 5.00 -3.66
CA GLY A 10 25.66 3.77 -4.45
C GLY A 10 24.93 2.63 -3.72
N SER A 11 25.08 1.40 -4.22
CA SER A 11 24.44 0.21 -3.65
C SER A 11 24.98 -0.10 -2.25
N GLY A 12 24.10 -0.09 -1.24
CA GLY A 12 24.39 -0.37 0.17
C GLY A 12 24.27 -1.85 0.57
N GLY A 13 24.22 -2.76 -0.40
CA GLY A 13 24.03 -4.20 -0.17
C GLY A 13 22.58 -4.66 -0.35
N THR A 14 22.30 -5.91 0.03
CA THR A 14 20.97 -6.54 -0.07
C THR A 14 20.39 -6.83 1.31
N LEU A 15 19.06 -6.75 1.42
CA LEU A 15 18.31 -7.08 2.62
C LEU A 15 17.26 -8.14 2.30
N THR A 16 17.27 -9.22 3.08
CA THR A 16 16.20 -10.22 3.03
C THR A 16 15.00 -9.74 3.84
N VAL A 17 13.82 -9.71 3.21
CA VAL A 17 12.54 -9.36 3.86
C VAL A 17 11.62 -10.58 3.98
N SER A 18 10.65 -10.48 4.90
CA SER A 18 9.67 -11.53 5.18
C SER A 18 8.82 -11.88 3.96
N ASP A 19 8.78 -13.17 3.62
CA ASP A 19 7.96 -13.67 2.50
C ASP A 19 6.46 -13.57 2.79
N ALA A 20 6.03 -13.62 4.05
CA ALA A 20 4.61 -13.49 4.39
C ALA A 20 4.05 -12.10 4.05
N ALA A 21 4.89 -11.05 4.15
CA ALA A 21 4.48 -9.68 3.87
C ALA A 21 4.68 -9.28 2.40
N PHE A 22 5.73 -9.78 1.76
CA PHE A 22 6.15 -9.35 0.42
C PHE A 22 6.02 -10.41 -0.67
N GLY A 23 5.79 -11.68 -0.31
CA GLY A 23 5.70 -12.80 -1.24
C GLY A 23 4.28 -13.13 -1.69
N GLY A 24 3.27 -12.37 -1.25
CA GLY A 24 1.88 -12.58 -1.66
C GLY A 24 1.67 -12.25 -3.14
N GLU A 25 0.91 -13.09 -3.85
CA GLU A 25 0.51 -12.81 -5.22
C GLU A 25 -0.41 -11.57 -5.28
N PHE A 26 -0.20 -10.74 -6.30
CA PHE A 26 -1.00 -9.53 -6.45
C PHE A 26 -2.44 -9.88 -6.85
N ASN A 27 -3.38 -9.56 -5.97
CA ASN A 27 -4.81 -9.66 -6.23
C ASN A 27 -5.39 -8.26 -6.49
N GLN A 28 -5.56 -7.93 -7.78
CA GLN A 28 -6.00 -6.61 -8.21
C GLN A 28 -7.37 -6.22 -7.63
N ASP A 29 -8.35 -7.14 -7.65
CA ASP A 29 -9.72 -6.85 -7.22
C ASP A 29 -9.76 -6.55 -5.72
N LEU A 30 -9.06 -7.37 -4.92
CA LEU A 30 -8.97 -7.17 -3.48
C LEU A 30 -8.29 -5.85 -3.13
N VAL A 31 -7.17 -5.52 -3.80
CA VAL A 31 -6.45 -4.27 -3.56
C VAL A 31 -7.31 -3.07 -3.96
N HIS A 32 -8.00 -3.14 -5.10
CA HIS A 32 -8.91 -2.07 -5.55
C HIS A 32 -10.06 -1.84 -4.55
N GLN A 33 -10.67 -2.93 -4.06
CA GLN A 33 -11.74 -2.87 -3.07
C GLN A 33 -11.24 -2.23 -1.77
N ALA A 34 -10.07 -2.65 -1.27
CA ALA A 34 -9.48 -2.12 -0.04
C ALA A 34 -9.19 -0.61 -0.15
N VAL A 35 -8.57 -0.17 -1.24
CA VAL A 35 -8.27 1.25 -1.48
C VAL A 35 -9.56 2.07 -1.56
N THR A 36 -10.57 1.58 -2.29
CA THR A 36 -11.87 2.25 -2.40
C THR A 36 -12.55 2.39 -1.04
N ALA A 37 -12.50 1.35 -0.20
CA ALA A 37 -13.07 1.38 1.14
C ALA A 37 -12.37 2.41 2.04
N VAL A 38 -11.03 2.47 2.01
CA VAL A 38 -10.26 3.49 2.75
C VAL A 38 -10.63 4.90 2.30
N LEU A 39 -10.69 5.14 0.99
CA LEU A 39 -11.07 6.45 0.44
C LEU A 39 -12.52 6.83 0.74
N ALA A 40 -13.43 5.86 0.79
CA ALA A 40 -14.81 6.09 1.20
C ALA A 40 -14.90 6.45 2.70
N GLY A 41 -14.16 5.74 3.55
CA GLY A 41 -14.08 6.02 4.99
C GLY A 41 -13.44 7.36 5.32
N ALA A 42 -12.54 7.86 4.47
CA ALA A 42 -11.92 9.19 4.63
C ALA A 42 -12.86 10.37 4.27
N ARG A 43 -14.06 10.11 3.73
CA ARG A 43 -14.99 11.18 3.34
C ARG A 43 -15.58 11.87 4.58
N GLN A 44 -15.48 13.19 4.62
CA GLN A 44 -15.98 13.99 5.75
C GLN A 44 -17.51 14.00 5.91
N GLY A 45 -18.27 13.74 4.84
CA GLY A 45 -19.73 13.63 4.93
C GLY A 45 -20.48 14.94 5.23
N THR A 46 -19.96 16.10 4.84
CA THR A 46 -20.50 17.43 5.20
C THR A 46 -21.69 17.91 4.37
N ARG A 47 -22.20 17.09 3.44
CA ARG A 47 -23.34 17.48 2.60
C ARG A 47 -24.66 17.31 3.36
N ALA A 48 -25.45 18.38 3.47
CA ALA A 48 -26.81 18.38 4.00
C ALA A 48 -27.71 19.35 3.22
N GLN A 49 -29.02 19.12 3.20
CA GLN A 49 -30.02 20.00 2.58
C GLN A 49 -31.09 20.39 3.62
N LYS A 50 -31.68 21.58 3.46
CA LYS A 50 -32.87 22.02 4.22
C LYS A 50 -34.13 21.28 3.73
N ASN A 51 -35.02 20.97 4.68
CA ASN A 51 -36.35 20.41 4.44
C ASN A 51 -37.15 21.19 3.39
#